data_AF-A0A920HC04-F1
#
_entry.id   AF-A0A920HC04-F1
#
_cell.length_a   1.000
_cell.length_b   1.000
_cell.length_c   1.000
_cell.angle_alpha   90.00
_cell.angle_beta   90.00
_cell.angle_gamma   90.00
#
_symmetry.space_group_name_H-M   'P 1'
#
loop_
_entity.id
_entity.type
_entity.pdbx_description
1 polymer ?
#
loop_
_entity_poly.entity_id
_entity_poly.type
_entity_poly.pdbx_seq_one_letter_code
_entity_poly.pdbx_strand_id
1 'polypeptide(L)'
;MNDIKIHNQLSNTPIDQTNRSKDIKLKESTEKMEAAFLNFVFKEMEKTIQKVKIDESSDNNLSSMMFSTVMADSIAEQGGFGLSETIYTSLAEKSFGSDLESLKNNADNFINVIELMKLKEMNSK
;
A
#
# COMPACT_ATOMS: atom_id res chain seq x y z
N MET A 1 -8.71 49.82 8.08
CA MET A 1 -7.59 49.08 8.68
C MET A 1 -8.08 47.67 8.96
N ASN A 2 -7.82 46.79 8.00
CA ASN A 2 -8.18 45.37 8.02
C ASN A 2 -6.91 44.60 8.38
N ASP A 3 -6.72 44.27 9.64
CA ASP A 3 -5.58 43.46 10.08
C ASP A 3 -6.09 42.12 10.63
N ILE A 4 -6.12 41.15 9.71
CA ILE A 4 -5.62 39.78 9.87
C ILE A 4 -5.87 39.18 11.27
N LYS A 5 -7.07 38.62 11.45
CA LYS A 5 -7.32 37.51 12.40
C LYS A 5 -7.95 36.33 11.68
N ILE A 6 -7.28 35.85 10.64
CA ILE A 6 -7.53 34.51 10.08
C ILE A 6 -6.28 33.69 10.35
N HIS A 7 -6.19 33.18 11.58
CA HIS A 7 -5.25 32.12 11.93
C HIS A 7 -6.05 31.01 12.61
N ASN A 8 -5.88 29.79 12.10
CA ASN A 8 -6.33 28.51 12.66
C ASN A 8 -7.80 28.11 12.58
N GLN A 9 -8.36 28.02 11.38
CA GLN A 9 -9.47 27.08 11.13
C GLN A 9 -9.29 26.36 9.79
N LEU A 10 -8.28 25.49 9.67
CA LEU A 10 -8.13 24.60 8.50
C LEU A 10 -7.48 23.24 8.84
N SER A 11 -7.70 22.74 10.06
CA SER A 11 -7.32 21.37 10.41
C SER A 11 -8.49 20.72 11.15
N ASN A 12 -9.43 20.13 10.41
CA ASN A 12 -10.34 19.05 10.85
C ASN A 12 -11.42 18.82 9.78
N THR A 13 -11.02 18.31 8.61
CA THR A 13 -11.96 17.71 7.65
C THR A 13 -11.80 16.18 7.72
N PRO A 14 -12.89 15.40 7.90
CA PRO A 14 -12.82 13.93 8.05
C PRO A 14 -12.26 13.15 6.83
N ILE A 15 -12.04 13.86 5.73
CA ILE A 15 -11.49 13.34 4.46
C ILE A 15 -9.98 13.05 4.57
N ASP A 16 -9.25 13.78 5.43
CA ASP A 16 -7.80 13.64 5.56
C ASP A 16 -7.40 12.40 6.40
N GLN A 17 -8.20 12.09 7.43
CA GLN A 17 -7.97 10.93 8.29
C GLN A 17 -8.23 9.59 7.58
N THR A 18 -9.21 9.54 6.68
CA THR A 18 -9.58 8.32 5.96
C THR A 18 -8.57 7.96 4.87
N ASN A 19 -8.03 8.95 4.15
CA ASN A 19 -6.92 8.73 3.21
C ASN A 19 -5.65 8.31 3.92
N ARG A 20 -5.29 8.98 5.02
CA ARG A 20 -4.12 8.60 5.84
C ARG A 20 -4.23 7.18 6.41
N SER A 21 -5.43 6.77 6.82
CA SER A 21 -5.67 5.41 7.31
C SER A 21 -5.59 4.34 6.21
N LYS A 22 -6.00 4.67 4.98
CA LYS A 22 -5.84 3.76 3.82
C LYS A 22 -4.38 3.63 3.41
N ASP A 23 -3.66 4.74 3.43
CA ASP A 23 -2.25 4.82 3.08
C ASP A 23 -1.37 3.99 4.03
N ILE A 24 -1.59 4.12 5.34
CA ILE A 24 -0.93 3.31 6.37
C ILE A 24 -1.21 1.82 6.14
N LYS A 25 -2.46 1.45 5.88
CA LYS A 25 -2.84 0.05 5.61
C LYS A 25 -2.22 -0.49 4.33
N LEU A 26 -2.09 0.34 3.30
CA LEU A 26 -1.46 -0.04 2.04
C LEU A 26 0.02 -0.34 2.28
N LYS A 27 0.72 0.55 2.97
CA LYS A 27 2.12 0.36 3.35
C LYS A 27 2.33 -0.92 4.18
N GLU A 28 1.56 -1.10 5.26
CA GLU A 28 1.63 -2.32 6.07
C GLU A 28 1.35 -3.60 5.27
N SER A 29 0.43 -3.54 4.31
CA SER A 29 0.10 -4.69 3.47
C SER A 29 1.25 -5.04 2.53
N THR A 30 1.92 -4.02 1.96
CA THR A 30 3.10 -4.22 1.11
C THR A 30 4.30 -4.75 1.89
N GLU A 31 4.52 -4.29 3.13
CA GLU A 31 5.55 -4.83 4.04
C GLU A 31 5.29 -6.31 4.37
N LYS A 32 4.04 -6.66 4.68
CA LYS A 32 3.65 -8.08 4.92
C LYS A 32 3.84 -8.95 3.68
N MET A 33 3.58 -8.41 2.50
CA MET A 33 3.77 -9.13 1.23
C MET A 33 5.27 -9.42 0.99
N GLU A 34 6.13 -8.43 1.21
CA GLU A 34 7.58 -8.62 1.17
C GLU A 34 8.04 -9.67 2.18
N ALA A 35 7.59 -9.59 3.44
CA ALA A 35 7.94 -10.57 4.47
C ALA A 35 7.51 -12.01 4.10
N ALA A 36 6.32 -12.18 3.53
CA ALA A 36 5.83 -13.48 3.07
C ALA A 36 6.68 -14.03 1.92
N PHE A 37 7.06 -13.17 0.96
CA PHE A 37 7.91 -13.53 -0.16
C PHE A 37 9.31 -13.94 0.31
N LEU A 38 9.93 -13.15 1.18
CA LEU A 38 11.25 -13.45 1.72
C LEU A 38 11.27 -14.76 2.51
N ASN A 39 10.25 -15.00 3.32
CA ASN A 39 10.10 -16.28 4.01
C ASN A 39 10.02 -17.47 3.04
N PHE A 40 9.31 -17.30 1.92
CA PHE A 40 9.25 -18.33 0.89
C PHE A 40 10.63 -18.56 0.26
N VAL A 41 11.31 -17.50 -0.16
CA VAL A 41 12.63 -17.58 -0.80
C VAL A 41 13.67 -18.17 0.17
N PHE A 42 13.71 -17.74 1.43
CA PHE A 42 14.65 -18.27 2.43
C PHE A 42 14.43 -19.73 2.73
N LYS A 43 13.17 -20.20 2.79
CA LYS A 43 12.90 -21.63 2.93
C LYS A 43 13.41 -22.43 1.75
N GLU A 44 13.28 -21.93 0.52
CA GLU A 44 13.84 -22.62 -0.64
C GLU A 44 15.37 -22.56 -0.66
N MET A 45 15.96 -21.43 -0.30
CA MET A 45 17.42 -21.30 -0.19
C MET A 45 17.99 -22.21 0.91
N GLU A 46 17.32 -22.34 2.05
CA GLU A 46 17.75 -23.21 3.14
C GLU A 46 17.83 -24.69 2.68
N LYS A 47 16.91 -25.15 1.82
CA LYS A 47 16.96 -26.51 1.26
C LYS A 47 18.21 -26.78 0.41
N THR A 48 18.84 -25.74 -0.13
CA THR A 48 20.07 -25.87 -0.93
C THR A 48 21.32 -26.02 -0.06
N ILE A 49 21.22 -25.73 1.25
CA ILE A 49 22.33 -25.87 2.19
C ILE A 49 22.57 -27.36 2.41
N GLN A 50 23.73 -27.85 1.96
CA GLN A 50 24.13 -29.23 2.15
C GLN A 50 24.14 -29.56 3.64
N LYS A 51 23.28 -30.51 4.04
CA LYS A 51 23.25 -31.07 5.40
C LYS A 51 24.51 -31.90 5.61
N VAL A 52 25.55 -31.28 6.16
CA VAL A 52 26.75 -32.00 6.61
C VAL A 52 26.35 -32.82 7.82
N LYS A 53 26.09 -34.11 7.61
CA LYS A 53 25.81 -35.05 8.69
C LYS A 53 27.12 -35.33 9.43
N ILE A 54 27.26 -34.75 10.62
CA ILE A 54 28.40 -35.03 11.51
C ILE A 54 28.23 -36.40 12.20
N ASP A 55 26.99 -36.88 12.31
CA ASP A 55 26.63 -38.23 12.76
C ASP A 55 25.28 -38.64 12.12
N GLU A 56 25.02 -39.94 11.95
CA GLU A 56 23.76 -40.46 11.36
C GLU A 56 22.50 -40.06 12.14
N SER A 57 22.69 -39.64 13.40
CA SER A 57 21.64 -39.27 14.36
C SER A 57 21.38 -37.75 14.49
N SER A 58 22.21 -36.90 13.88
CA SER A 58 22.13 -35.44 14.04
C SER A 58 21.61 -34.74 12.79
N ASP A 59 20.34 -34.35 12.81
CA ASP A 59 19.71 -33.50 11.78
C ASP A 59 20.11 -32.01 11.87
N ASN A 60 20.87 -31.64 12.91
CA ASN A 60 21.29 -30.26 13.15
C ASN A 60 22.53 -29.92 12.32
N ASN A 61 22.34 -29.16 11.24
CA ASN A 61 23.42 -28.61 10.44
C ASN A 61 23.73 -27.18 10.90
N LEU A 62 24.92 -26.95 11.46
CA LEU A 62 25.41 -25.63 11.87
C LEU A 62 25.24 -24.57 10.77
N SER A 63 25.40 -24.94 9.50
CA SER A 63 25.23 -24.03 8.36
C SER A 63 23.79 -23.54 8.21
N SER A 64 22.78 -24.38 8.49
CA SER A 64 21.36 -23.97 8.48
C SER A 64 21.03 -23.08 9.69
N MET A 65 21.63 -23.35 10.85
CA MET A 65 21.47 -22.49 12.05
C MET A 65 22.07 -21.09 11.82
N MET A 66 23.26 -21.01 11.23
CA MET A 66 23.94 -19.74 10.93
C MET A 66 23.27 -18.98 9.78
N PHE A 67 22.68 -19.68 8.81
CA PHE A 67 22.02 -19.08 7.65
C PHE A 67 20.91 -18.11 8.04
N SER A 68 20.03 -18.53 8.96
CA SER A 68 18.90 -17.69 9.41
C SER A 68 19.40 -16.41 10.08
N THR A 69 20.47 -16.50 10.89
CA THR A 69 21.08 -15.34 11.56
C THR A 69 21.71 -14.37 10.56
N VAL A 70 22.55 -14.86 9.64
CA VAL A 70 23.22 -14.01 8.64
C VAL A 70 22.20 -13.33 7.72
N MET A 71 21.16 -14.06 7.30
CA MET A 71 20.09 -13.49 6.49
C MET A 71 19.30 -12.43 7.27
N ALA A 72 18.93 -12.71 8.52
CA ALA A 72 18.21 -11.74 9.35
C ALA A 72 19.03 -10.46 9.59
N ASP A 73 20.31 -10.59 9.91
CA ASP A 73 21.23 -9.45 10.12
C ASP A 73 21.37 -8.63 8.84
N SER A 74 21.60 -9.28 7.69
CA SER A 74 21.73 -8.58 6.40
C SER A 74 20.47 -7.82 6.00
N ILE A 75 19.29 -8.36 6.31
CA ILE A 75 18.00 -7.71 6.00
C ILE A 75 17.75 -6.54 6.94
N ALA A 76 18.05 -6.71 8.23
CA ALA A 76 17.90 -5.67 9.22
C ALA A 76 18.80 -4.46 8.91
N GLU A 77 20.05 -4.70 8.48
CA GLU A 77 20.98 -3.65 8.06
C GLU A 77 20.50 -2.90 6.80
N GLN A 78 19.90 -3.60 5.84
CA GLN A 78 19.39 -3.00 4.60
C GLN A 78 17.98 -2.39 4.76
N GLY A 79 17.30 -2.66 5.87
CA GLY A 79 15.92 -2.22 6.09
C GLY A 79 14.89 -2.95 5.21
N GLY A 80 15.17 -4.20 4.83
CA GLY A 80 14.40 -4.95 3.83
C GLY A 80 15.07 -4.99 2.46
N PHE A 81 14.38 -5.54 1.46
CA PHE A 81 14.83 -5.56 0.06
C PHE A 81 14.26 -4.39 -0.75
N GLY A 82 13.44 -3.54 -0.13
CA GLY A 82 12.81 -2.39 -0.79
C GLY A 82 11.68 -2.77 -1.75
N LEU A 83 11.24 -4.04 -1.73
CA LEU A 83 10.15 -4.51 -2.57
C LEU A 83 8.83 -3.88 -2.11
N SER A 84 8.61 -3.79 -0.80
CA SER A 84 7.44 -3.13 -0.22
C SER A 84 7.28 -1.69 -0.70
N GLU A 85 8.36 -0.89 -0.69
CA GLU A 85 8.35 0.50 -1.17
C GLU A 85 8.04 0.59 -2.68
N THR A 86 8.62 -0.31 -3.48
CA THR A 86 8.39 -0.37 -4.93
C THR A 86 6.93 -0.71 -5.25
N ILE A 87 6.36 -1.69 -4.54
CA ILE A 87 4.96 -2.11 -4.68
C ILE A 87 4.03 -1.02 -4.17
N TYR A 88 4.35 -0.40 -3.03
CA TYR A 88 3.60 0.70 -2.45
C TYR A 88 3.54 1.88 -3.42
N THR A 89 4.68 2.33 -3.94
CA THR A 89 4.76 3.42 -4.92
C THR A 89 3.93 3.10 -6.17
N SER A 90 4.07 1.88 -6.71
CA SER A 90 3.31 1.45 -7.89
C SER A 90 1.80 1.44 -7.66
N LEU A 91 1.35 1.11 -6.44
CA LEU A 91 -0.07 1.07 -6.08
C LEU A 91 -0.61 2.45 -5.70
N ALA A 92 0.20 3.29 -5.05
CA ALA A 92 -0.15 4.64 -4.64
C ALA A 92 -0.22 5.59 -5.85
N GLU A 93 0.74 5.50 -6.78
CA GLU A 93 0.73 6.27 -8.03
C GLU A 93 -0.43 5.88 -8.93
N LYS A 94 -0.87 4.61 -8.87
CA LYS A 94 -2.06 4.14 -9.55
C LYS A 94 -3.32 4.53 -8.77
N SER A 95 -3.55 5.85 -8.67
CA SER A 95 -4.79 6.42 -8.16
C SER A 95 -5.97 5.99 -9.05
N PHE A 96 -6.57 4.85 -8.73
CA PHE A 96 -7.85 4.43 -9.30
C PHE A 96 -9.01 5.36 -8.90
N GLY A 97 -8.83 6.21 -7.88
CA GLY A 97 -9.86 7.09 -7.34
C GLY A 97 -10.15 8.31 -8.20
N SER A 98 -9.14 8.93 -8.78
CA SER A 98 -9.30 10.14 -9.60
C SER A 98 -10.10 9.88 -10.88
N ASP A 99 -9.86 8.75 -11.55
CA ASP A 99 -10.61 8.36 -12.74
C ASP A 99 -12.07 8.01 -12.40
N LEU A 100 -12.31 7.29 -11.30
CA LEU A 100 -13.66 6.89 -10.90
C LEU A 100 -14.53 8.07 -10.45
N GLU A 101 -13.96 9.01 -9.69
CA GLU A 101 -14.66 10.24 -9.29
C GLU A 101 -14.92 11.15 -10.49
N SER A 102 -14.00 11.21 -11.47
CA SER A 102 -14.24 11.96 -12.71
C SER A 102 -15.38 11.36 -13.54
N LEU A 103 -15.49 10.03 -13.58
CA LEU A 103 -16.59 9.33 -14.27
C LEU A 103 -17.93 9.60 -13.59
N LYS A 104 -17.96 9.53 -12.26
CA LYS A 104 -19.17 9.79 -11.46
C LYS A 104 -19.66 11.23 -11.65
N ASN A 105 -18.75 12.21 -11.54
CA ASN A 105 -19.09 13.62 -11.74
C ASN A 105 -19.61 13.92 -13.16
N ASN A 106 -19.04 13.27 -14.18
CA ASN A 106 -19.54 13.39 -15.55
C ASN A 106 -20.94 12.79 -15.72
N ALA A 107 -21.22 11.64 -15.08
CA ALA A 107 -22.56 11.04 -15.10
C ALA A 107 -23.60 11.91 -14.39
N ASP A 108 -23.26 12.45 -13.21
CA ASP A 108 -24.13 13.34 -12.42
C ASP A 108 -24.46 14.63 -13.21
N ASN A 109 -23.47 15.22 -13.88
CA ASN A 109 -23.67 16.39 -14.74
C ASN A 109 -24.60 16.08 -15.93
N PHE A 110 -24.46 14.90 -16.55
CA PHE A 110 -25.31 14.50 -17.67
C PHE A 110 -26.77 14.31 -17.25
N ILE A 111 -27.00 13.72 -16.08
CA ILE A 111 -28.35 13.56 -15.49
C ILE A 111 -29.00 14.92 -15.25
N ASN A 112 -28.27 15.86 -14.63
CA ASN A 112 -28.77 17.21 -14.35
C ASN A 112 -29.17 17.96 -15.62
N VAL A 113 -28.39 17.83 -16.70
CA VAL A 113 -28.70 18.45 -18.00
C VAL A 113 -30.00 17.90 -18.58
N ILE A 114 -30.21 16.59 -18.50
CA ILE A 114 -31.46 15.95 -18.97
C ILE A 114 -32.66 16.45 -18.17
N GLU A 115 -32.51 16.59 -16.86
CA GLU A 115 -33.57 17.05 -15.97
C GLU A 115 -33.96 18.51 -16.26
N LEU A 116 -32.98 19.37 -16.50
CA LEU A 116 -33.18 20.76 -16.91
C LEU A 116 -33.89 20.88 -18.27
N MET A 117 -33.55 20.02 -19.23
CA MET A 117 -34.25 19.99 -20.53
C MET A 117 -35.72 19.58 -20.37
N LYS A 118 -36.01 18.56 -19.55
CA LYS A 118 -37.39 18.13 -19.28
C LYS A 118 -38.22 19.22 -18.59
N LEU A 119 -37.64 19.92 -17.62
CA LEU A 119 -38.31 21.04 -16.93
C LEU A 119 -38.58 22.22 -17.87
N LYS A 120 -37.66 22.50 -18.81
CA LYS A 120 -37.84 23.56 -19.82
C LYS A 120 -38.96 23.23 -20.81
N GLU A 121 -39.11 21.97 -21.21
CA GLU A 121 -40.22 21.54 -22.08
C GLU A 121 -41.57 21.60 -21.36
N MET A 122 -41.61 21.29 -20.06
CA MET A 122 -42.85 21.35 -19.26
C MET A 122 -43.34 22.78 -18.99
N ASN A 123 -42.43 23.74 -18.83
CA ASN A 123 -42.77 25.16 -18.59
C ASN A 123 -43.01 25.97 -19.87
N SER A 124 -42.85 25.37 -21.05
CA SER A 124 -43.06 26.02 -22.36
C SER A 124 -44.43 25.69 -22.99
N LYS A 125 -45.35 25.07 -22.24
CA LYS A 125 -46.77 24.88 -22.58
C LYS A 125 -47.65 25.72 -21.68
#